data_AF-A0A3S1CID5-F1
#
_entry.id   AF-A0A3S1CID5-F1
#
_cell.length_a   1.000
_cell.length_b   1.000
_cell.length_c   1.000
_cell.angle_alpha   90.00
_cell.angle_beta   90.00
_cell.angle_gamma   90.00
#
_symmetry.space_group_name_H-M   'P 1'
#
loop_
_entity.id
_entity.type
_entity.pdbx_description
1 polymer ?
#
loop_
_entity_poly.entity_id
_entity_poly.type
_entity_poly.pdbx_seq_one_letter_code
_entity_poly.pdbx_strand_id
1 'polypeptide(L)'
;MAYEKLELSTPTPVLSWAGHPLGKDESKMAQNVASLPFVFKHVALMPDVHLGKGALVGSVVATKEAVIPAAIGVDIGCFVGDTLIPLVDGKYYSIQELAKINNEFIVYACTPTGKVIAAKATAKLTRKQAPLVKVVLDNEEEIICTPDHKFMLRDGTYQEAQNLKLGASLMPFYSERDKDGSTLITQPYLSKQLCNHKVVNVIALDYTEDVYCLTVPEYHNFALKAGVFVHNCGMSAIKMPFKGDKLEGKLKKIRLDIEAAIPTGFNENKDVEKAVVNWQHWRQFNDLHPGVKDLETKAMRQLGSLGGGNHFIEVCIDTDNQVWLMLHSGSRNIGNKLASCHINTAKDLAKLAGNNLPDPDLAYFIAGTPEFEAYWRDLQWAQEYAKMNRDVMMARFKRIIEKHASGGKVTKPLLEVNCHHNYAVKEVHFGEEVIVTRKGAVRAQQDDYGIIPGSMGAKSYIVKGKGCTESFCSCSHGAGRLLSRNKAKNVYTLDDLIKQTEGVECRKDEEVLDEIPGAYKPIEQVMNQQTDLVEVVATLKQVVCVKG
;
A
#
# COMPACT_ATOMS: atom_id res chain seq x y z
N MET A 1 23.29 24.70 -3.03
CA MET A 1 23.18 23.39 -3.71
C MET A 1 21.70 23.04 -3.75
N ALA A 2 21.25 22.15 -4.65
CA ALA A 2 19.85 21.73 -4.67
C ALA A 2 19.50 20.74 -3.55
N TYR A 3 20.49 19.97 -3.10
CA TYR A 3 20.44 19.11 -1.93
C TYR A 3 21.34 19.62 -0.79
N GLU A 4 21.05 19.14 0.41
CA GLU A 4 21.90 19.23 1.60
C GLU A 4 22.64 17.90 1.83
N LYS A 5 23.89 17.95 2.31
CA LYS A 5 24.55 16.75 2.87
C LYS A 5 24.33 16.77 4.38
N LEU A 6 23.59 15.78 4.89
CA LEU A 6 23.22 15.73 6.31
C LEU A 6 24.43 15.39 7.19
N GLU A 7 24.56 16.05 8.35
CA GLU A 7 25.60 15.80 9.35
C GLU A 7 25.31 14.55 10.21
N LEU A 8 25.26 13.40 9.56
CA LEU A 8 25.05 12.09 10.19
C LEU A 8 26.40 11.37 10.33
N SER A 9 26.68 10.84 11.53
CA SER A 9 27.89 10.05 11.78
C SER A 9 27.74 8.65 11.18
N THR A 10 28.09 8.53 9.91
CA THR A 10 27.96 7.32 9.10
C THR A 10 29.17 7.13 8.17
N PRO A 11 29.55 5.88 7.80
CA PRO A 11 30.60 5.63 6.81
C PRO A 11 30.25 6.20 5.43
N THR A 12 28.97 6.12 5.06
CA THR A 12 28.43 6.57 3.79
C THR A 12 27.61 7.85 4.00
N PRO A 13 27.82 8.94 3.23
CA PRO A 13 27.06 10.17 3.39
C PRO A 13 25.58 10.03 2.97
N VAL A 14 24.74 10.92 3.49
CA VAL A 14 23.32 11.04 3.12
C VAL A 14 23.07 12.42 2.49
N LEU A 15 22.46 12.43 1.30
CA LEU A 15 22.09 13.62 0.54
C LEU A 15 20.56 13.80 0.59
N SER A 16 20.08 15.03 0.78
CA SER A 16 18.66 15.32 1.03
C SER A 16 18.14 16.49 0.21
N TRP A 17 17.06 16.25 -0.54
CA TRP A 17 16.23 17.25 -1.23
C TRP A 17 14.98 17.63 -0.40
N ALA A 18 14.87 17.15 0.86
CA ALA A 18 13.73 17.43 1.74
C ALA A 18 13.48 18.93 1.98
N GLY A 19 14.53 19.75 1.91
CA GLY A 19 14.49 21.19 2.24
C GLY A 19 14.00 21.50 3.67
N HIS A 20 14.04 20.50 4.56
CA HIS A 20 13.75 20.60 5.98
C HIS A 20 14.64 19.60 6.75
N PRO A 21 14.98 19.87 8.02
CA PRO A 21 15.61 18.89 8.89
C PRO A 21 14.77 17.62 9.02
N LEU A 22 15.42 16.46 9.13
CA LEU A 22 14.75 15.20 9.40
C LEU A 22 14.31 15.11 10.87
N GLY A 23 13.23 14.39 11.14
CA GLY A 23 12.87 13.96 12.49
C GLY A 23 13.95 13.06 13.12
N LYS A 24 13.89 12.86 14.45
CA LYS A 24 14.83 12.00 15.19
C LYS A 24 14.88 10.58 14.63
N ASP A 25 13.70 9.98 14.44
CA ASP A 25 13.59 8.59 13.99
C ASP A 25 13.88 8.47 12.49
N GLU A 26 13.62 9.53 11.71
CA GLU A 26 13.98 9.61 10.29
C GLU A 26 15.49 9.66 10.11
N SER A 27 16.16 10.51 10.90
CA SER A 27 17.63 10.59 10.98
C SER A 27 18.22 9.24 11.39
N LYS A 28 17.61 8.53 12.35
CA LYS A 28 18.07 7.22 12.79
C LYS A 28 17.88 6.13 11.73
N MET A 29 16.79 6.17 10.96
CA MET A 29 16.57 5.24 9.84
C MET A 29 17.55 5.50 8.69
N ALA A 30 17.80 6.77 8.35
CA ALA A 30 18.83 7.16 7.38
C ALA A 30 20.23 6.71 7.84
N GLN A 31 20.57 6.90 9.12
CA GLN A 31 21.83 6.41 9.71
C GLN A 31 21.97 4.90 9.59
N ASN A 32 20.93 4.14 9.95
CA ASN A 32 20.95 2.67 9.92
C ASN A 32 21.20 2.14 8.50
N VAL A 33 20.53 2.69 7.49
CA VAL A 33 20.75 2.33 6.08
C VAL A 33 22.16 2.71 5.61
N ALA A 34 22.59 3.96 5.82
CA ALA A 34 23.89 4.46 5.36
C ALA A 34 25.10 3.88 6.12
N SER A 35 24.86 3.09 7.17
CA SER A 35 25.88 2.32 7.90
C SER A 35 26.11 0.91 7.36
N LEU A 36 25.33 0.44 6.37
CA LEU A 36 25.52 -0.88 5.78
C LEU A 36 26.76 -0.88 4.85
N PRO A 37 27.65 -1.88 4.95
CA PRO A 37 28.99 -1.84 4.33
C PRO A 37 29.00 -1.94 2.79
N PHE A 38 27.86 -2.27 2.19
CA PHE A 38 27.67 -2.45 0.75
C PHE A 38 26.91 -1.30 0.07
N VAL A 39 26.57 -0.22 0.80
CA VAL A 39 25.95 0.98 0.19
C VAL A 39 26.96 1.70 -0.69
N PHE A 40 26.54 2.03 -1.91
CA PHE A 40 27.41 2.62 -2.91
C PHE A 40 27.30 4.14 -2.90
N LYS A 41 28.42 4.82 -2.65
CA LYS A 41 28.62 6.29 -2.64
C LYS A 41 27.84 7.06 -1.57
N HIS A 42 26.50 6.93 -1.51
CA HIS A 42 25.61 7.69 -0.63
C HIS A 42 24.19 7.11 -0.59
N VAL A 43 23.38 7.58 0.36
CA VAL A 43 21.92 7.46 0.33
C VAL A 43 21.33 8.78 -0.15
N ALA A 44 20.33 8.77 -1.05
CA ALA A 44 19.64 9.96 -1.49
C ALA A 44 18.18 9.99 -0.97
N LEU A 45 17.75 11.14 -0.44
CA LEU A 45 16.43 11.37 0.12
C LEU A 45 15.69 12.44 -0.67
N MET A 46 14.51 12.10 -1.20
CA MET A 46 13.68 12.93 -2.07
C MET A 46 12.83 13.95 -1.27
N PRO A 47 12.26 15.00 -1.90
CA PRO A 47 11.49 16.03 -1.18
C PRO A 47 10.31 15.51 -0.33
N ASP A 48 9.71 14.42 -0.78
CA ASP A 48 8.57 13.73 -0.17
C ASP A 48 8.97 12.77 0.96
N VAL A 49 10.24 12.76 1.37
CA VAL A 49 10.75 11.88 2.43
C VAL A 49 9.92 11.94 3.71
N HIS A 50 9.67 10.75 4.27
CA HIS A 50 9.03 10.53 5.57
C HIS A 50 9.33 9.13 6.13
N LEU A 51 9.04 8.91 7.41
CA LEU A 51 9.13 7.59 8.07
C LEU A 51 8.48 6.45 7.27
N GLY A 52 9.17 5.32 7.26
CA GLY A 52 8.68 4.05 6.73
C GLY A 52 9.15 2.87 7.58
N LYS A 53 9.04 1.65 7.03
CA LYS A 53 9.57 0.41 7.62
C LYS A 53 10.82 -0.08 6.87
N GLY A 54 11.88 -0.45 7.60
CA GLY A 54 13.19 -0.84 7.04
C GLY A 54 13.99 0.33 6.45
N ALA A 55 13.42 0.97 5.43
CA ALA A 55 13.92 2.22 4.85
C ALA A 55 12.82 3.30 4.82
N LEU A 56 13.25 4.56 4.74
CA LEU A 56 12.39 5.73 4.61
C LEU A 56 11.59 5.68 3.31
N VAL A 57 10.35 6.17 3.33
CA VAL A 57 9.63 6.49 2.09
C VAL A 57 10.24 7.79 1.55
N GLY A 58 10.42 7.91 0.23
CA GLY A 58 11.22 8.96 -0.38
C GLY A 58 12.73 8.69 -0.32
N SER A 59 13.18 7.43 -0.25
CA SER A 59 14.62 7.09 -0.24
C SER A 59 15.06 6.26 -1.45
N VAL A 60 16.30 6.52 -1.85
CA VAL A 60 17.01 5.81 -2.92
C VAL A 60 18.36 5.34 -2.39
N VAL A 61 18.60 4.03 -2.50
CA VAL A 61 19.78 3.35 -1.97
C VAL A 61 20.40 2.52 -3.09
N ALA A 62 21.58 2.90 -3.53
CA ALA A 62 22.39 2.07 -4.41
C ALA A 62 23.24 1.11 -3.56
N THR A 63 23.32 -0.16 -3.95
CA THR A 63 24.10 -1.19 -3.26
C THR A 63 24.95 -2.00 -4.23
N LYS A 64 26.17 -2.37 -3.81
CA LYS A 64 26.99 -3.36 -4.51
C LYS A 64 26.60 -4.76 -4.06
N GLU A 65 26.33 -5.65 -5.02
CA GLU A 65 26.19 -7.11 -4.82
C GLU A 65 25.24 -7.57 -3.70
N ALA A 66 24.34 -6.71 -3.23
CA ALA A 66 23.43 -7.00 -2.12
C ALA A 66 22.09 -6.31 -2.32
N VAL A 67 21.00 -6.91 -1.84
CA VAL A 67 19.65 -6.33 -1.89
C VAL A 67 18.89 -6.58 -0.59
N ILE A 68 18.13 -5.59 -0.13
CA ILE A 68 17.46 -5.56 1.19
C ILE A 68 15.94 -5.68 0.98
N PRO A 69 15.31 -6.86 1.15
CA PRO A 69 13.91 -7.04 0.77
C PRO A 69 12.92 -6.12 1.50
N ALA A 70 13.17 -5.81 2.78
CA ALA A 70 12.31 -4.93 3.57
C ALA A 70 12.56 -3.43 3.30
N ALA A 71 13.64 -3.06 2.62
CA ALA A 71 13.83 -1.70 2.10
C ALA A 71 12.92 -1.39 0.89
N ILE A 72 12.25 -2.40 0.31
CA ILE A 72 11.17 -2.17 -0.68
C ILE A 72 9.81 -1.98 0.02
N GLY A 73 9.51 -2.76 1.06
CA GLY A 73 8.42 -2.51 2.01
C GLY A 73 7.43 -3.66 2.25
N VAL A 74 6.70 -3.57 3.37
CA VAL A 74 5.61 -4.47 3.81
C VAL A 74 4.70 -3.71 4.79
N ASP A 75 3.69 -3.01 4.28
CA ASP A 75 2.79 -2.15 5.05
C ASP A 75 1.67 -2.96 5.73
N ILE A 76 1.87 -3.36 6.98
CA ILE A 76 1.03 -4.31 7.73
C ILE A 76 0.88 -3.91 9.21
N GLY A 77 -0.35 -3.82 9.73
CA GLY A 77 -0.72 -3.56 11.15
C GLY A 77 -0.82 -4.84 12.02
N CYS A 78 -0.72 -4.71 13.36
CA CYS A 78 -0.51 -5.87 14.28
C CYS A 78 -1.36 -5.84 15.59
N PHE A 79 -1.35 -6.95 16.35
CA PHE A 79 -2.09 -7.23 17.59
C PHE A 79 -1.16 -7.75 18.71
N VAL A 80 -1.50 -7.62 20.00
CA VAL A 80 -0.70 -8.20 21.11
C VAL A 80 -0.71 -9.73 21.13
N GLY A 81 0.27 -10.36 21.79
CA GLY A 81 0.44 -11.82 21.75
C GLY A 81 -0.74 -12.62 22.26
N ASP A 82 -1.42 -12.11 23.29
CA ASP A 82 -2.54 -12.79 23.95
C ASP A 82 -3.89 -12.58 23.23
N THR A 83 -3.90 -11.88 22.08
CA THR A 83 -5.12 -11.66 21.28
C THR A 83 -5.70 -13.00 20.80
N LEU A 84 -6.81 -13.42 21.41
CA LEU A 84 -7.47 -14.68 21.09
C LEU A 84 -8.20 -14.63 19.73
N ILE A 85 -8.01 -15.67 18.94
CA ILE A 85 -8.58 -15.85 17.60
C ILE A 85 -9.49 -17.10 17.62
N PRO A 86 -10.71 -17.04 17.04
CA PRO A 86 -11.63 -18.17 16.94
C PRO A 86 -11.26 -19.03 15.73
N LEU A 87 -11.04 -20.33 15.98
CA LEU A 87 -10.79 -21.34 14.95
C LEU A 87 -12.03 -22.22 14.73
N VAL A 88 -12.12 -22.82 13.54
CA VAL A 88 -13.28 -23.63 13.13
C VAL A 88 -13.38 -24.99 13.83
N ASP A 89 -12.38 -25.34 14.65
CA ASP A 89 -12.44 -26.49 15.56
C ASP A 89 -13.22 -26.18 16.86
N GLY A 90 -13.83 -24.99 16.94
CA GLY A 90 -14.63 -24.53 18.07
C GLY A 90 -13.82 -24.05 19.26
N LYS A 91 -12.50 -23.81 19.10
CA LYS A 91 -11.62 -23.29 20.15
C LYS A 91 -11.13 -21.87 19.85
N TYR A 92 -10.58 -21.25 20.88
CA TYR A 92 -9.84 -20.00 20.79
C TYR A 92 -8.37 -20.29 21.10
N TYR A 93 -7.48 -19.65 20.34
CA TYR A 93 -6.02 -19.73 20.51
C TYR A 93 -5.44 -18.32 20.46
N SER A 94 -4.38 -18.03 21.22
CA SER A 94 -3.76 -16.72 21.13
C SER A 94 -3.00 -16.54 19.82
N ILE A 95 -2.93 -15.33 19.29
CA ILE A 95 -2.18 -15.04 18.06
C ILE A 95 -0.68 -15.37 18.23
N GLN A 96 -0.15 -15.35 19.45
CA GLN A 96 1.18 -15.86 19.77
C GLN A 96 1.26 -17.40 19.71
N GLU A 97 0.27 -18.13 20.22
CA GLU A 97 0.22 -19.60 20.08
C GLU A 97 0.11 -20.01 18.62
N LEU A 98 -0.78 -19.35 17.86
CA LEU A 98 -0.94 -19.56 16.43
C LEU A 98 0.33 -19.20 15.63
N ALA A 99 1.12 -18.23 16.10
CA ALA A 99 2.42 -17.90 15.53
C ALA A 99 3.55 -18.88 15.93
N LYS A 100 3.29 -19.85 16.82
CA LYS A 100 4.18 -21.01 17.08
C LYS A 100 3.77 -22.23 16.24
N ILE A 101 2.60 -22.21 15.60
CA ILE A 101 2.15 -23.27 14.69
C ILE A 101 2.73 -23.01 13.30
N ASN A 102 3.72 -23.80 12.90
CA ASN A 102 4.40 -23.70 11.59
C ASN A 102 3.55 -24.16 10.38
N ASN A 103 2.23 -24.21 10.52
CA ASN A 103 1.27 -24.69 9.51
C ASN A 103 0.06 -23.76 9.43
N GLU A 104 -0.69 -23.84 8.33
CA GLU A 104 -1.97 -23.15 8.21
C GLU A 104 -3.00 -23.69 9.20
N PHE A 105 -3.83 -22.79 9.71
CA PHE A 105 -5.01 -23.08 10.53
C PHE A 105 -6.21 -22.33 9.96
N ILE A 106 -7.43 -22.77 10.28
CA ILE A 106 -8.65 -22.22 9.68
C ILE A 106 -9.40 -21.39 10.71
N VAL A 107 -9.52 -20.10 10.43
CA VAL A 107 -10.23 -19.08 11.23
C VAL A 107 -11.54 -18.70 10.55
N TYR A 108 -12.31 -17.84 11.20
CA TYR A 108 -13.44 -17.18 10.57
C TYR A 108 -13.01 -15.88 9.88
N ALA A 109 -13.54 -15.61 8.69
CA ALA A 109 -13.39 -14.37 7.94
C ALA A 109 -14.75 -13.86 7.47
N CYS A 110 -14.85 -12.57 7.16
CA CYS A 110 -16.07 -11.96 6.65
C CYS A 110 -15.94 -11.66 5.15
N THR A 111 -16.97 -11.99 4.39
CA THR A 111 -17.09 -11.64 2.97
C THR A 111 -17.62 -10.20 2.79
N PRO A 112 -17.46 -9.58 1.59
CA PRO A 112 -18.02 -8.26 1.30
C PRO A 112 -19.56 -8.12 1.45
N THR A 113 -20.30 -9.22 1.62
CA THR A 113 -21.75 -9.21 1.85
C THR A 113 -22.14 -9.42 3.32
N GLY A 114 -21.19 -9.33 4.27
CA GLY A 114 -21.44 -9.60 5.68
C GLY A 114 -21.72 -11.08 6.01
N LYS A 115 -21.41 -12.01 5.11
CA LYS A 115 -21.46 -13.46 5.38
C LYS A 115 -20.13 -13.89 6.01
N VAL A 116 -20.21 -14.56 7.16
CA VAL A 116 -19.07 -15.18 7.86
C VAL A 116 -18.79 -16.56 7.26
N ILE A 117 -17.52 -16.88 7.09
CA ILE A 117 -17.02 -18.10 6.42
C ILE A 117 -15.77 -18.61 7.10
N ALA A 118 -15.45 -19.88 6.87
CA ALA A 118 -14.15 -20.47 7.22
C ALA A 118 -13.08 -20.06 6.18
N ALA A 119 -11.90 -19.65 6.63
CA ALA A 119 -10.80 -19.25 5.75
C ALA A 119 -9.43 -19.63 6.34
N LYS A 120 -8.47 -19.96 5.45
CA LYS A 120 -7.08 -20.28 5.84
C LYS A 120 -6.36 -19.05 6.37
N ALA A 121 -5.58 -19.24 7.43
CA ALA A 121 -4.80 -18.23 8.12
C ALA A 121 -3.37 -18.69 8.44
N THR A 122 -2.50 -17.70 8.58
CA THR A 122 -1.13 -17.82 9.08
C THR A 122 -0.85 -16.67 10.03
N ALA A 123 -0.28 -16.91 11.21
CA ALA A 123 0.13 -15.86 12.16
C ALA A 123 1.65 -15.79 12.27
N LYS A 124 2.21 -14.60 12.47
CA LYS A 124 3.63 -14.40 12.80
C LYS A 124 3.87 -13.17 13.67
N LEU A 125 4.88 -13.24 14.54
CA LEU A 125 5.43 -12.06 15.21
C LEU A 125 5.91 -11.07 14.13
N THR A 126 5.49 -9.80 14.22
CA THR A 126 5.60 -8.83 13.10
C THR A 126 6.25 -7.51 13.49
N ARG A 127 6.11 -7.06 14.76
CA ARG A 127 6.92 -5.98 15.36
C ARG A 127 7.24 -6.35 16.81
N LYS A 128 8.34 -5.84 17.36
CA LYS A 128 8.66 -5.95 18.81
C LYS A 128 8.45 -4.62 19.50
N GLN A 129 8.06 -4.65 20.77
CA GLN A 129 7.85 -3.46 21.62
C GLN A 129 7.11 -2.32 20.89
N ALA A 130 5.98 -2.63 20.25
CA ALA A 130 5.17 -1.65 19.56
C ALA A 130 4.30 -0.85 20.56
N PRO A 131 3.99 0.42 20.27
CA PRO A 131 2.97 1.17 21.00
C PRO A 131 1.58 0.55 20.75
N LEU A 132 0.69 0.69 21.73
CA LEU A 132 -0.59 -0.03 21.77
C LEU A 132 -1.77 0.89 22.06
N VAL A 133 -2.93 0.52 21.51
CA VAL A 133 -4.25 0.99 21.94
C VAL A 133 -5.12 -0.21 22.34
N LYS A 134 -5.92 -0.03 23.37
CA LYS A 134 -6.93 -0.97 23.86
C LYS A 134 -8.31 -0.49 23.46
N VAL A 135 -8.94 -1.18 22.52
CA VAL A 135 -10.32 -0.98 22.11
C VAL A 135 -11.19 -1.81 23.05
N VAL A 136 -12.07 -1.16 23.82
CA VAL A 136 -13.03 -1.80 24.73
C VAL A 136 -14.40 -1.81 24.07
N LEU A 137 -15.12 -2.93 24.15
CA LEU A 137 -16.41 -3.15 23.50
C LEU A 137 -17.58 -3.21 24.49
N ASP A 138 -18.82 -3.16 23.97
CA ASP A 138 -20.07 -3.20 24.74
C ASP A 138 -20.48 -4.57 25.27
N ASN A 139 -19.71 -5.61 24.94
CA ASN A 139 -19.70 -6.92 25.60
C ASN A 139 -18.53 -7.06 26.60
N GLU A 140 -17.95 -5.95 27.05
CA GLU A 140 -16.81 -5.87 28.00
C GLU A 140 -15.48 -6.48 27.48
N GLU A 141 -15.45 -6.98 26.24
CA GLU A 141 -14.24 -7.49 25.60
C GLU A 141 -13.22 -6.37 25.29
N GLU A 142 -11.94 -6.68 25.46
CA GLU A 142 -10.84 -5.75 25.24
C GLU A 142 -9.90 -6.27 24.14
N ILE A 143 -9.54 -5.40 23.18
CA ILE A 143 -8.71 -5.74 22.04
C ILE A 143 -7.52 -4.81 22.00
N ILE A 144 -6.33 -5.35 22.30
CA ILE A 144 -5.09 -4.58 22.35
C ILE A 144 -4.30 -4.78 21.05
N CYS A 145 -3.99 -3.68 20.38
CA CYS A 145 -3.44 -3.69 19.02
C CYS A 145 -2.59 -2.46 18.73
N THR A 146 -1.86 -2.46 17.61
CA THR A 146 -1.12 -1.27 17.21
C THR A 146 -2.09 -0.15 16.78
N PRO A 147 -1.79 1.14 17.07
CA PRO A 147 -2.67 2.26 16.76
C PRO A 147 -3.17 2.32 15.30
N ASP A 148 -2.37 1.81 14.36
CA ASP A 148 -2.62 1.72 12.92
C ASP A 148 -3.40 0.47 12.47
N HIS A 149 -3.80 -0.41 13.39
CA HIS A 149 -4.57 -1.61 13.04
C HIS A 149 -5.99 -1.25 12.59
N LYS A 150 -6.44 -1.72 11.42
CA LYS A 150 -7.79 -1.44 10.91
C LYS A 150 -8.82 -2.47 11.36
N PHE A 151 -9.94 -1.98 11.88
CA PHE A 151 -11.13 -2.72 12.30
C PHE A 151 -12.26 -2.54 11.27
N MET A 152 -12.99 -3.61 10.97
CA MET A 152 -14.18 -3.59 10.10
C MET A 152 -15.41 -3.06 10.85
N LEU A 153 -16.10 -2.07 10.27
CA LEU A 153 -17.38 -1.54 10.74
C LEU A 153 -18.56 -2.38 10.22
N ARG A 154 -19.75 -2.25 10.82
CA ARG A 154 -20.96 -3.06 10.51
C ARG A 154 -21.45 -2.93 9.06
N ASP A 155 -21.07 -1.86 8.38
CA ASP A 155 -21.30 -1.60 6.95
C ASP A 155 -20.27 -2.25 6.01
N GLY A 156 -19.18 -2.81 6.55
CA GLY A 156 -18.08 -3.41 5.78
C GLY A 156 -16.90 -2.46 5.48
N THR A 157 -16.98 -1.19 5.91
CA THR A 157 -15.87 -0.23 5.83
C THR A 157 -14.81 -0.50 6.92
N TYR A 158 -13.70 0.25 6.92
CA TYR A 158 -12.59 0.03 7.85
C TYR A 158 -12.04 1.31 8.49
N GLN A 159 -11.82 1.25 9.81
CA GLN A 159 -11.32 2.37 10.63
C GLN A 159 -10.14 1.91 11.49
N GLU A 160 -9.11 2.75 11.66
CA GLU A 160 -7.94 2.41 12.48
C GLU A 160 -8.27 2.46 13.98
N ALA A 161 -7.65 1.57 14.76
CA ALA A 161 -7.99 1.25 16.14
C ALA A 161 -8.02 2.48 17.05
N GLN A 162 -7.00 3.34 16.94
CA GLN A 162 -6.87 4.59 17.69
C GLN A 162 -7.92 5.65 17.32
N ASN A 163 -8.84 5.35 16.41
CA ASN A 163 -9.78 6.28 15.79
C ASN A 163 -11.23 5.78 15.76
N LEU A 164 -11.49 4.61 16.34
CA LEU A 164 -12.85 4.12 16.54
C LEU A 164 -13.62 5.09 17.47
N LYS A 165 -14.70 5.68 16.94
CA LYS A 165 -15.56 6.60 17.69
C LYS A 165 -16.29 5.85 18.80
N LEU A 166 -16.60 6.50 19.92
CA LEU A 166 -17.46 5.87 20.95
C LEU A 166 -18.85 5.61 20.37
N GLY A 167 -19.39 4.41 20.64
CA GLY A 167 -20.60 3.91 20.00
C GLY A 167 -20.43 3.39 18.57
N ALA A 168 -19.22 3.45 17.98
CA ALA A 168 -18.96 2.95 16.62
C ALA A 168 -19.28 1.45 16.52
N SER A 169 -20.13 1.13 15.55
CA SER A 169 -20.68 -0.20 15.35
C SER A 169 -19.73 -1.05 14.48
N LEU A 170 -19.04 -2.00 15.09
CA LEU A 170 -18.15 -2.94 14.42
C LEU A 170 -18.93 -4.06 13.73
N MET A 171 -18.34 -4.72 12.73
CA MET A 171 -18.90 -5.93 12.11
C MET A 171 -18.80 -7.08 13.12
N PRO A 172 -19.92 -7.62 13.65
CA PRO A 172 -19.85 -8.61 14.70
C PRO A 172 -19.62 -10.02 14.14
N PHE A 173 -18.82 -10.78 14.87
CA PHE A 173 -18.70 -12.23 14.76
C PHE A 173 -19.35 -12.86 16.00
N TYR A 174 -20.49 -13.54 15.80
CA TYR A 174 -21.21 -14.25 16.86
C TYR A 174 -21.06 -15.76 16.68
N SER A 175 -20.61 -16.43 17.74
CA SER A 175 -20.43 -17.88 17.80
C SER A 175 -20.93 -18.45 19.12
N GLU A 176 -21.89 -19.36 19.06
CA GLU A 176 -22.42 -20.10 20.22
C GLU A 176 -22.08 -21.59 20.09
N ARG A 177 -22.18 -22.35 21.19
CA ARG A 177 -22.14 -23.83 21.14
C ARG A 177 -23.53 -24.40 21.38
N ASP A 178 -23.93 -25.36 20.56
CA ASP A 178 -25.15 -26.12 20.79
C ASP A 178 -24.97 -27.25 21.82
N LYS A 179 -26.07 -27.97 22.09
CA LYS A 179 -26.13 -29.05 23.09
C LYS A 179 -25.33 -30.29 22.69
N ASP A 180 -25.05 -30.45 21.40
CA ASP A 180 -24.31 -31.58 20.84
C ASP A 180 -22.81 -31.24 20.66
N GLY A 181 -22.41 -30.01 21.01
CA GLY A 181 -21.04 -29.52 21.04
C GLY A 181 -20.57 -28.80 19.78
N SER A 182 -21.42 -28.63 18.78
CA SER A 182 -21.06 -27.93 17.53
C SER A 182 -21.05 -26.41 17.74
N THR A 183 -20.19 -25.71 17.00
CA THR A 183 -20.12 -24.24 17.05
C THR A 183 -21.04 -23.64 15.99
N LEU A 184 -22.16 -23.05 16.43
CA LEU A 184 -23.11 -22.32 15.61
C LEU A 184 -22.58 -20.92 15.32
N ILE A 185 -22.40 -20.59 14.04
CA ILE A 185 -21.93 -19.28 13.59
C ILE A 185 -23.12 -18.48 13.04
N THR A 186 -23.51 -17.45 13.77
CA THR A 186 -24.69 -16.65 13.43
C THR A 186 -24.34 -15.67 12.31
N GLN A 187 -25.05 -15.77 11.18
CA GLN A 187 -24.76 -15.01 9.97
C GLN A 187 -25.32 -13.58 10.05
N PRO A 188 -24.47 -12.52 10.14
CA PRO A 188 -24.92 -11.16 10.43
C PRO A 188 -25.97 -10.59 9.45
N TYR A 189 -25.97 -11.07 8.20
CA TYR A 189 -26.85 -10.58 7.14
C TYR A 189 -28.25 -11.24 7.08
N LEU A 190 -28.51 -12.31 7.85
CA LEU A 190 -29.78 -13.06 7.80
C LEU A 190 -30.76 -12.73 8.94
N SER A 191 -30.26 -12.24 10.08
CA SER A 191 -31.06 -12.01 11.29
C SER A 191 -31.65 -10.58 11.33
N LYS A 192 -32.99 -10.47 11.39
CA LYS A 192 -33.67 -9.18 11.65
C LYS A 192 -33.48 -8.62 13.07
N GLN A 193 -33.02 -9.45 14.01
CA GLN A 193 -32.61 -9.05 15.36
C GLN A 193 -31.27 -9.71 15.68
N LEU A 194 -30.20 -8.91 15.61
CA LEU A 194 -28.95 -9.13 16.34
C LEU A 194 -28.39 -7.78 16.74
N CYS A 195 -27.65 -7.77 17.84
CA CYS A 195 -26.87 -6.61 18.24
C CYS A 195 -25.69 -6.38 17.26
N ASN A 196 -24.98 -5.28 17.51
CA ASN A 196 -23.64 -5.04 16.96
C ASN A 196 -22.70 -4.91 18.15
N HIS A 197 -21.41 -5.17 17.95
CA HIS A 197 -20.43 -4.74 18.93
C HIS A 197 -20.14 -3.25 18.77
N LYS A 198 -20.39 -2.46 19.81
CA LYS A 198 -20.06 -1.03 19.85
C LYS A 198 -18.78 -0.81 20.63
N VAL A 199 -17.98 0.15 20.17
CA VAL A 199 -16.80 0.60 20.89
C VAL A 199 -17.21 1.46 22.08
N VAL A 200 -16.93 0.98 23.29
CA VAL A 200 -17.19 1.67 24.57
C VAL A 200 -16.02 2.55 24.98
N ASN A 201 -14.78 2.17 24.63
CA ASN A 201 -13.61 3.01 24.88
C ASN A 201 -12.45 2.72 23.90
N VAL A 202 -11.55 3.68 23.73
CA VAL A 202 -10.26 3.50 23.04
C VAL A 202 -9.18 4.14 23.91
N ILE A 203 -8.41 3.30 24.58
CA ILE A 203 -7.43 3.71 25.59
C ILE A 203 -6.02 3.54 25.00
N ALA A 204 -5.26 4.60 24.85
CA ALA A 204 -3.82 4.49 24.57
C ALA A 204 -3.12 3.91 25.81
N LEU A 205 -2.28 2.89 25.60
CA LEU A 205 -1.55 2.25 26.70
C LEU A 205 -0.17 2.90 26.87
N ASP A 206 0.30 2.93 28.11
CA ASP A 206 1.58 3.51 28.54
C ASP A 206 2.77 2.53 28.43
N TYR A 207 2.49 1.26 28.10
CA TYR A 207 3.48 0.21 27.85
C TYR A 207 3.48 -0.28 26.39
N THR A 208 4.56 -0.98 26.04
CA THR A 208 4.79 -1.58 24.72
C THR A 208 4.90 -3.10 24.79
N GLU A 209 4.46 -3.80 23.75
CA GLU A 209 4.52 -5.27 23.70
C GLU A 209 4.98 -5.77 22.31
N ASP A 210 5.39 -7.03 22.24
CA ASP A 210 5.66 -7.74 20.99
C ASP A 210 4.34 -8.07 20.30
N VAL A 211 4.20 -7.65 19.03
CA VAL A 211 2.92 -7.69 18.29
C VAL A 211 3.00 -8.54 17.03
N TYR A 212 1.94 -9.31 16.85
CA TYR A 212 1.77 -10.36 15.87
C TYR A 212 0.79 -9.91 14.79
N CYS A 213 0.91 -10.45 13.59
CA CYS A 213 -0.06 -10.25 12.53
C CYS A 213 -0.52 -11.60 12.02
N LEU A 214 -1.83 -11.71 11.77
CA LEU A 214 -2.45 -12.88 11.17
C LEU A 214 -2.91 -12.49 9.77
N THR A 215 -2.45 -13.21 8.75
CA THR A 215 -2.88 -13.02 7.37
C THR A 215 -3.88 -14.11 7.00
N VAL A 216 -5.10 -13.70 6.63
CA VAL A 216 -6.02 -14.53 5.83
C VAL A 216 -5.82 -14.13 4.37
N PRO A 217 -5.11 -14.92 3.54
CA PRO A 217 -4.73 -14.50 2.19
C PRO A 217 -5.92 -14.35 1.24
N GLU A 218 -7.05 -14.98 1.54
CA GLU A 218 -8.23 -15.04 0.67
C GLU A 218 -9.19 -13.86 0.88
N TYR A 219 -9.32 -13.34 2.10
CA TYR A 219 -10.29 -12.29 2.45
C TYR A 219 -9.65 -11.03 3.04
N HIS A 220 -8.35 -11.06 3.35
CA HIS A 220 -7.56 -9.97 3.94
C HIS A 220 -8.04 -9.49 5.32
N ASN A 221 -8.96 -10.24 5.92
CA ASN A 221 -9.64 -9.92 7.16
C ASN A 221 -9.93 -11.23 7.93
N PHE A 222 -9.97 -11.18 9.26
CA PHE A 222 -10.14 -12.35 10.14
C PHE A 222 -10.83 -11.95 11.43
N ALA A 223 -11.65 -12.85 11.99
CA ALA A 223 -12.36 -12.63 13.24
C ALA A 223 -11.41 -12.65 14.45
N LEU A 224 -11.76 -11.89 15.48
CA LEU A 224 -11.19 -11.98 16.82
C LEU A 224 -12.19 -12.67 17.76
N LYS A 225 -11.73 -13.22 18.90
CA LYS A 225 -12.59 -13.78 19.96
C LYS A 225 -13.55 -12.71 20.53
N ALA A 226 -13.12 -11.45 20.49
CA ALA A 226 -13.92 -10.28 20.83
C ALA A 226 -14.88 -9.82 19.70
N GLY A 227 -14.70 -10.30 18.45
CA GLY A 227 -15.74 -10.31 17.41
C GLY A 227 -15.59 -9.51 16.08
N VAL A 228 -14.39 -9.18 15.52
CA VAL A 228 -14.14 -8.11 14.44
C VAL A 228 -12.90 -8.33 13.44
N PHE A 229 -12.52 -7.48 12.38
CA PHE A 229 -11.63 -7.78 11.13
C PHE A 229 -10.68 -6.67 10.35
N VAL A 230 -9.78 -6.90 9.28
CA VAL A 230 -8.50 -6.08 8.75
C VAL A 230 -8.09 -5.69 7.18
N HIS A 231 -6.85 -5.15 6.72
CA HIS A 231 -6.47 -4.40 5.35
C HIS A 231 -4.94 -4.22 4.69
N ASN A 232 -4.62 -3.91 3.33
CA ASN A 232 -3.23 -3.63 2.58
C ASN A 232 -3.13 -2.92 1.06
N CYS A 233 -2.04 -2.26 0.38
CA CYS A 233 -1.88 -1.75 -1.15
C CYS A 233 -0.58 -0.99 -1.95
N GLY A 234 -0.58 -0.45 -3.28
CA GLY A 234 0.47 0.29 -4.29
C GLY A 234 0.16 1.14 -5.73
N MET A 235 0.96 1.66 -6.81
CA MET A 235 0.61 2.78 -7.94
C MET A 235 0.95 2.87 -9.58
N SER A 236 0.37 3.75 -10.57
CA SER A 236 0.72 4.26 -12.08
C SER A 236 -0.13 5.38 -13.03
N ALA A 237 -0.04 5.61 -14.43
CA ALA A 237 -0.82 6.64 -15.38
C ALA A 237 -0.80 6.69 -17.04
N ILE A 238 -1.54 7.60 -17.83
CA ILE A 238 -1.50 8.03 -19.35
C ILE A 238 -2.18 9.40 -19.86
N LYS A 239 -1.93 9.92 -21.12
CA LYS A 239 -2.58 11.12 -21.84
C LYS A 239 -3.48 10.78 -23.05
N MET A 240 -4.69 11.36 -23.17
CA MET A 240 -5.68 11.06 -24.24
C MET A 240 -5.83 12.17 -25.32
N PRO A 241 -6.31 11.86 -26.55
CA PRO A 241 -6.54 12.85 -27.62
C PRO A 241 -7.84 13.67 -27.48
N PHE A 242 -8.49 13.69 -26.32
CA PHE A 242 -9.72 14.44 -26.06
C PHE A 242 -9.44 15.74 -25.28
N LYS A 243 -10.26 16.78 -25.52
CA LYS A 243 -10.33 17.99 -24.70
C LYS A 243 -11.38 17.85 -23.58
N GLY A 244 -11.21 18.59 -22.48
CA GLY A 244 -12.05 18.51 -21.27
C GLY A 244 -13.54 18.65 -21.52
N ASP A 245 -13.92 19.56 -22.44
CA ASP A 245 -15.30 19.83 -22.88
C ASP A 245 -16.06 18.57 -23.37
N LYS A 246 -15.36 17.50 -23.78
CA LYS A 246 -16.01 16.22 -24.11
C LYS A 246 -16.57 15.47 -22.91
N LEU A 247 -16.17 15.84 -21.68
CA LEU A 247 -16.56 15.20 -20.42
C LEU A 247 -17.59 15.99 -19.61
N GLU A 248 -17.91 17.22 -20.02
CA GLU A 248 -18.91 18.07 -19.37
C GLU A 248 -20.27 17.38 -19.22
N GLY A 249 -20.92 17.60 -18.08
CA GLY A 249 -22.17 16.93 -17.69
C GLY A 249 -22.06 15.42 -17.44
N LYS A 250 -20.93 14.77 -17.75
CA LYS A 250 -20.78 13.30 -17.71
C LYS A 250 -19.95 12.78 -16.53
N LEU A 251 -19.22 13.64 -15.82
CA LEU A 251 -18.24 13.26 -14.78
C LEU A 251 -18.78 12.22 -13.79
N LYS A 252 -19.98 12.44 -13.22
CA LYS A 252 -20.64 11.49 -12.31
C LYS A 252 -20.95 10.13 -12.94
N LYS A 253 -21.32 10.10 -14.22
CA LYS A 253 -21.58 8.85 -14.95
C LYS A 253 -20.29 8.14 -15.39
N ILE A 254 -19.22 8.90 -15.66
CA ILE A 254 -17.87 8.36 -15.85
C ILE A 254 -17.39 7.69 -14.55
N ARG A 255 -17.52 8.35 -13.40
CA ARG A 255 -17.14 7.78 -12.09
C ARG A 255 -17.86 6.45 -11.81
N LEU A 256 -19.19 6.43 -11.94
CA LEU A 256 -19.98 5.22 -11.73
C LEU A 256 -19.68 4.09 -12.74
N ASP A 257 -19.34 4.42 -13.99
CA ASP A 257 -18.92 3.41 -14.98
C ASP A 257 -17.50 2.85 -14.69
N ILE A 258 -16.62 3.61 -14.04
CA ILE A 258 -15.30 3.14 -13.55
C ILE A 258 -15.49 2.20 -12.36
N GLU A 259 -16.24 2.63 -11.35
CA GLU A 259 -16.53 1.84 -10.14
C GLU A 259 -17.23 0.51 -10.45
N ALA A 260 -18.04 0.46 -11.51
CA ALA A 260 -18.69 -0.76 -11.99
C ALA A 260 -17.77 -1.71 -12.80
N ALA A 261 -16.64 -1.22 -13.31
CA ALA A 261 -15.77 -1.97 -14.24
C ALA A 261 -14.38 -2.31 -13.68
N ILE A 262 -13.94 -1.62 -12.62
CA ILE A 262 -12.65 -1.84 -11.97
C ILE A 262 -12.91 -2.08 -10.47
N PRO A 263 -12.75 -3.32 -9.97
CA PRO A 263 -13.04 -3.63 -8.57
C PRO A 263 -12.13 -2.86 -7.60
N THR A 264 -12.71 -2.23 -6.58
CA THR A 264 -12.03 -1.46 -5.53
C THR A 264 -11.95 -2.22 -4.20
N GLY A 265 -11.13 -1.76 -3.27
CA GLY A 265 -10.90 -2.37 -1.96
C GLY A 265 -10.44 -3.82 -2.03
N PHE A 266 -11.28 -4.72 -1.51
CA PHE A 266 -11.04 -6.17 -1.49
C PHE A 266 -11.73 -6.92 -2.64
N ASN A 267 -12.46 -6.21 -3.51
CA ASN A 267 -13.20 -6.83 -4.60
C ASN A 267 -12.24 -7.37 -5.69
N GLU A 268 -12.70 -8.43 -6.35
CA GLU A 268 -11.95 -9.14 -7.39
C GLU A 268 -12.79 -9.24 -8.66
N ASN A 269 -12.15 -9.62 -9.76
CA ASN A 269 -12.85 -9.85 -11.01
C ASN A 269 -13.74 -11.11 -10.89
N LYS A 270 -15.05 -10.93 -11.08
CA LYS A 270 -16.00 -12.05 -11.19
C LYS A 270 -15.67 -12.93 -12.40
N ASP A 271 -15.44 -12.26 -13.53
CA ASP A 271 -15.05 -12.86 -14.81
C ASP A 271 -13.63 -12.43 -15.16
N VAL A 272 -12.75 -13.39 -15.43
CA VAL A 272 -11.34 -13.14 -15.78
C VAL A 272 -11.23 -12.90 -17.28
N GLU A 273 -10.78 -11.71 -17.69
CA GLU A 273 -10.63 -11.37 -19.11
C GLU A 273 -9.51 -12.17 -19.79
N LYS A 274 -9.66 -12.48 -21.08
CA LYS A 274 -8.68 -13.27 -21.86
C LYS A 274 -7.24 -12.71 -21.81
N ALA A 275 -7.09 -11.39 -21.69
CA ALA A 275 -5.77 -10.75 -21.53
C ALA A 275 -5.08 -11.13 -20.21
N VAL A 276 -5.85 -11.35 -19.14
CA VAL A 276 -5.36 -11.83 -17.85
C VAL A 276 -5.00 -13.31 -17.91
N VAL A 277 -5.87 -14.15 -18.47
CA VAL A 277 -5.63 -15.61 -18.59
C VAL A 277 -4.41 -15.91 -19.46
N ASN A 278 -4.25 -15.20 -20.59
CA ASN A 278 -3.18 -15.44 -21.56
C ASN A 278 -1.84 -14.75 -21.21
N TRP A 279 -1.73 -14.14 -20.02
CA TRP A 279 -0.52 -13.44 -19.60
C TRP A 279 0.64 -14.44 -19.38
N GLN A 280 1.74 -14.27 -20.12
CA GLN A 280 2.75 -15.33 -20.26
C GLN A 280 3.49 -15.66 -18.96
N HIS A 281 3.56 -14.73 -18.01
CA HIS A 281 4.24 -14.90 -16.72
C HIS A 281 3.54 -15.86 -15.76
N TRP A 282 2.31 -16.32 -16.04
CA TRP A 282 1.71 -17.46 -15.32
C TRP A 282 2.56 -18.74 -15.45
N ARG A 283 3.29 -18.91 -16.56
CA ARG A 283 4.22 -20.05 -16.75
C ARG A 283 5.30 -20.10 -15.67
N GLN A 284 5.72 -18.94 -15.16
CA GLN A 284 6.74 -18.78 -14.11
C GLN A 284 6.15 -18.87 -12.69
N PHE A 285 4.82 -18.95 -12.53
CA PHE A 285 4.17 -18.95 -11.21
C PHE A 285 4.61 -20.17 -10.36
N ASN A 286 4.85 -21.31 -11.01
CA ASN A 286 5.36 -22.51 -10.36
C ASN A 286 6.83 -22.39 -9.89
N ASP A 287 7.58 -21.40 -10.35
CA ASP A 287 8.97 -21.14 -9.95
C ASP A 287 9.05 -20.14 -8.78
N LEU A 288 7.94 -19.47 -8.43
CA LEU A 288 7.86 -18.54 -7.31
C LEU A 288 8.05 -19.24 -5.96
N HIS A 289 8.38 -18.45 -4.92
CA HIS A 289 8.56 -18.91 -3.55
C HIS A 289 7.43 -19.89 -3.12
N PRO A 290 7.75 -21.08 -2.56
CA PRO A 290 6.76 -22.12 -2.27
C PRO A 290 5.52 -21.64 -1.49
N GLY A 291 5.71 -20.70 -0.57
CA GLY A 291 4.66 -20.07 0.24
C GLY A 291 3.70 -19.11 -0.50
N VAL A 292 3.64 -19.12 -1.83
CA VAL A 292 2.58 -18.43 -2.61
C VAL A 292 1.90 -19.30 -3.67
N LYS A 293 2.24 -20.60 -3.77
CA LYS A 293 1.78 -21.45 -4.89
C LYS A 293 0.27 -21.73 -4.88
N ASP A 294 -0.38 -21.61 -3.74
CA ASP A 294 -1.83 -21.66 -3.57
C ASP A 294 -2.56 -20.42 -4.14
N LEU A 295 -1.84 -19.31 -4.34
CA LEU A 295 -2.44 -18.02 -4.67
C LEU A 295 -2.68 -17.79 -6.17
N GLU A 296 -2.37 -18.72 -7.08
CA GLU A 296 -2.44 -18.50 -8.53
C GLU A 296 -3.83 -18.04 -8.99
N THR A 297 -4.86 -18.82 -8.65
CA THR A 297 -6.27 -18.49 -8.97
C THR A 297 -6.68 -17.12 -8.40
N LYS A 298 -6.16 -16.77 -7.22
CA LYS A 298 -6.46 -15.49 -6.58
C LYS A 298 -5.73 -14.34 -7.26
N ALA A 299 -4.45 -14.48 -7.53
CA ALA A 299 -3.67 -13.49 -8.26
C ALA A 299 -4.29 -13.24 -9.65
N MET A 300 -4.78 -14.28 -10.31
CA MET A 300 -5.49 -14.17 -11.58
C MET A 300 -6.83 -13.41 -11.47
N ARG A 301 -7.60 -13.61 -10.39
CA ARG A 301 -8.82 -12.82 -10.11
C ARG A 301 -8.53 -11.39 -9.65
N GLN A 302 -7.40 -11.12 -8.99
CA GLN A 302 -6.99 -9.78 -8.56
C GLN A 302 -6.33 -8.95 -9.68
N LEU A 303 -5.89 -9.56 -10.79
CA LEU A 303 -5.28 -8.85 -11.90
C LEU A 303 -6.33 -8.00 -12.65
N GLY A 304 -6.15 -6.68 -12.65
CA GLY A 304 -7.12 -5.69 -13.10
C GLY A 304 -8.00 -5.08 -11.99
N SER A 305 -7.69 -5.30 -10.70
CA SER A 305 -8.38 -4.61 -9.59
C SER A 305 -7.54 -3.49 -8.97
N LEU A 306 -8.22 -2.43 -8.55
CA LEU A 306 -7.59 -1.27 -7.91
C LEU A 306 -6.96 -1.73 -6.60
N GLY A 307 -7.79 -1.98 -5.59
CA GLY A 307 -7.36 -2.07 -4.19
C GLY A 307 -7.87 -0.90 -3.39
N GLY A 308 -7.26 -0.61 -2.23
CA GLY A 308 -7.66 0.47 -1.34
C GLY A 308 -6.52 1.18 -0.59
N GLY A 309 -6.85 2.08 0.33
CA GLY A 309 -5.85 2.89 1.04
C GLY A 309 -5.40 4.10 0.22
N ASN A 310 -4.11 4.24 -0.12
CA ASN A 310 -3.64 5.34 -1.00
C ASN A 310 -4.12 5.22 -2.45
N HIS A 311 -4.80 4.13 -2.78
CA HIS A 311 -5.32 3.81 -4.12
C HIS A 311 -6.35 4.80 -4.65
N PHE A 312 -6.29 5.04 -5.96
CA PHE A 312 -7.19 5.93 -6.67
C PHE A 312 -7.25 5.62 -8.18
N ILE A 313 -8.26 6.16 -8.87
CA ILE A 313 -8.31 6.31 -10.32
C ILE A 313 -8.82 7.72 -10.62
N GLU A 314 -8.08 8.49 -11.41
CA GLU A 314 -8.36 9.89 -11.66
C GLU A 314 -8.47 10.22 -13.14
N VAL A 315 -9.48 11.03 -13.48
CA VAL A 315 -9.51 11.76 -14.74
C VAL A 315 -9.03 13.16 -14.44
N CYS A 316 -8.00 13.60 -15.17
CA CYS A 316 -7.43 14.94 -15.04
C CYS A 316 -7.52 15.71 -16.35
N ILE A 317 -7.37 17.03 -16.25
CA ILE A 317 -7.25 17.96 -17.36
C ILE A 317 -5.92 18.73 -17.18
N ASP A 318 -5.12 18.86 -18.22
CA ASP A 318 -3.90 19.68 -18.18
C ASP A 318 -4.15 21.15 -18.55
N THR A 319 -3.10 21.97 -18.48
CA THR A 319 -3.13 23.39 -18.84
C THR A 319 -3.54 23.67 -20.29
N ASP A 320 -3.40 22.69 -21.18
CA ASP A 320 -3.84 22.79 -22.58
C ASP A 320 -5.30 22.33 -22.76
N ASN A 321 -6.03 22.09 -21.66
CA ASN A 321 -7.35 21.48 -21.62
C ASN A 321 -7.38 20.04 -22.19
N GLN A 322 -6.27 19.30 -22.15
CA GLN A 322 -6.22 17.90 -22.61
C GLN A 322 -6.58 16.92 -21.49
N VAL A 323 -7.36 15.88 -21.81
CA VAL A 323 -7.73 14.81 -20.87
C VAL A 323 -6.55 13.86 -20.61
N TRP A 324 -6.29 13.58 -19.33
CA TRP A 324 -5.37 12.56 -18.82
C TRP A 324 -6.08 11.55 -17.93
N LEU A 325 -5.58 10.32 -17.90
CA LEU A 325 -6.11 9.20 -17.12
C LEU A 325 -4.99 8.67 -16.21
N MET A 326 -5.16 8.73 -14.90
CA MET A 326 -4.15 8.35 -13.90
C MET A 326 -4.72 7.28 -12.95
N LEU A 327 -3.89 6.37 -12.40
CA LEU A 327 -4.37 5.36 -11.44
C LEU A 327 -3.32 4.90 -10.45
N HIS A 328 -3.71 4.61 -9.22
CA HIS A 328 -2.81 4.21 -8.15
C HIS A 328 -3.14 2.76 -7.76
N SER A 329 -2.59 1.76 -8.48
CA SER A 329 -2.62 0.34 -8.10
C SER A 329 -1.25 -0.38 -8.18
N GLY A 330 -1.06 -1.45 -7.40
CA GLY A 330 0.21 -2.18 -7.24
C GLY A 330 0.05 -3.71 -7.35
N SER A 331 0.98 -4.48 -6.77
CA SER A 331 1.10 -5.94 -6.89
C SER A 331 0.03 -6.77 -6.12
N ARG A 332 -1.10 -6.15 -5.74
CA ARG A 332 -2.21 -6.72 -4.96
C ARG A 332 -1.71 -7.57 -3.77
N ASN A 333 -2.38 -8.68 -3.43
CA ASN A 333 -1.94 -9.57 -2.35
C ASN A 333 -0.63 -10.33 -2.67
N ILE A 334 -0.48 -10.79 -3.92
CA ILE A 334 0.58 -11.72 -4.30
C ILE A 334 1.98 -11.14 -4.05
N GLY A 335 2.21 -9.86 -4.40
CA GLY A 335 3.48 -9.20 -4.09
C GLY A 335 3.74 -8.98 -2.60
N ASN A 336 2.69 -8.72 -1.80
CA ASN A 336 2.83 -8.60 -0.34
C ASN A 336 3.23 -9.93 0.32
N LYS A 337 2.67 -11.06 -0.15
CA LYS A 337 3.07 -12.39 0.31
C LYS A 337 4.48 -12.76 -0.16
N LEU A 338 4.85 -12.50 -1.43
CA LEU A 338 6.21 -12.70 -1.93
C LEU A 338 7.25 -11.91 -1.10
N ALA A 339 7.03 -10.61 -0.89
CA ALA A 339 7.89 -9.78 -0.04
C ALA A 339 7.93 -10.32 1.41
N SER A 340 6.77 -10.67 1.98
CA SER A 340 6.68 -11.23 3.34
C SER A 340 7.39 -12.57 3.53
N CYS A 341 7.51 -13.39 2.47
CA CYS A 341 8.29 -14.61 2.48
C CYS A 341 9.79 -14.29 2.47
N HIS A 342 10.24 -13.54 1.46
CA HIS A 342 11.67 -13.25 1.29
C HIS A 342 12.27 -12.40 2.41
N ILE A 343 11.49 -11.49 3.02
CA ILE A 343 11.90 -10.75 4.23
C ILE A 343 12.10 -11.68 5.43
N ASN A 344 11.27 -12.72 5.59
CA ASN A 344 11.47 -13.72 6.64
C ASN A 344 12.76 -14.50 6.37
N THR A 345 12.92 -15.03 5.15
CA THR A 345 14.11 -15.81 4.75
C THR A 345 15.41 -15.02 4.96
N ALA A 346 15.47 -13.75 4.56
CA ALA A 346 16.64 -12.90 4.78
C ALA A 346 16.97 -12.72 6.28
N LYS A 347 15.95 -12.54 7.13
CA LYS A 347 16.14 -12.41 8.59
C LYS A 347 16.63 -13.70 9.24
N ASP A 348 16.08 -14.84 8.84
CA ASP A 348 16.47 -16.13 9.37
C ASP A 348 17.92 -16.49 8.97
N LEU A 349 18.33 -16.19 7.73
CA LEU A 349 19.73 -16.30 7.29
C LEU A 349 20.65 -15.34 8.06
N ALA A 350 20.29 -14.06 8.21
CA ALA A 350 21.10 -13.09 8.94
C ALA A 350 21.31 -13.52 10.40
N LYS A 351 20.28 -14.09 11.03
CA LYS A 351 20.35 -14.67 12.38
C LYS A 351 21.26 -15.90 12.44
N LEU A 352 21.17 -16.81 11.47
CA LEU A 352 22.02 -18.00 11.38
C LEU A 352 23.50 -17.65 11.13
N ALA A 353 23.77 -16.60 10.36
CA ALA A 353 25.12 -16.08 10.12
C ALA A 353 25.71 -15.29 11.30
N GLY A 354 24.92 -14.97 12.33
CA GLY A 354 25.35 -14.11 13.44
C GLY A 354 25.53 -12.63 13.07
N ASN A 355 24.92 -12.18 11.96
CA ASN A 355 25.08 -10.82 11.45
C ASN A 355 24.43 -9.78 12.39
N ASN A 356 25.26 -8.96 13.05
CA ASN A 356 24.80 -7.89 13.93
C ASN A 356 24.36 -6.65 13.11
N LEU A 357 23.12 -6.65 12.66
CA LEU A 357 22.53 -5.58 11.85
C LEU A 357 21.98 -4.43 12.72
N PRO A 358 22.06 -3.16 12.26
CA PRO A 358 21.50 -2.02 13.02
C PRO A 358 19.96 -1.99 13.06
N ASP A 359 19.30 -2.78 12.22
CA ASP A 359 17.86 -3.09 12.28
C ASP A 359 17.62 -4.47 11.60
N PRO A 360 16.80 -5.38 12.14
CA PRO A 360 16.43 -6.63 11.46
C PRO A 360 15.73 -6.46 10.11
N ASP A 361 15.00 -5.36 9.86
CA ASP A 361 14.44 -5.02 8.54
C ASP A 361 15.52 -4.56 7.54
N LEU A 362 16.81 -4.56 7.91
CA LEU A 362 17.95 -4.39 7.00
C LEU A 362 18.66 -5.71 6.67
N ALA A 363 18.03 -6.85 6.94
CA ALA A 363 18.48 -8.15 6.44
C ALA A 363 18.46 -8.20 4.91
N TYR A 364 19.46 -8.84 4.32
CA TYR A 364 19.78 -8.76 2.89
C TYR A 364 20.19 -10.11 2.30
N PHE A 365 20.09 -10.24 0.98
CA PHE A 365 20.70 -11.33 0.21
C PHE A 365 21.91 -10.82 -0.57
N ILE A 366 22.87 -11.71 -0.86
CA ILE A 366 24.11 -11.41 -1.61
C ILE A 366 23.98 -11.98 -3.02
N ALA A 367 24.43 -11.23 -4.03
CA ALA A 367 24.37 -11.64 -5.44
C ALA A 367 25.06 -12.99 -5.66
N GLY A 368 24.42 -13.86 -6.45
CA GLY A 368 24.90 -15.21 -6.73
C GLY A 368 24.57 -16.27 -5.67
N THR A 369 23.92 -15.95 -4.55
CA THR A 369 23.32 -17.01 -3.69
C THR A 369 21.95 -17.45 -4.23
N PRO A 370 21.52 -18.71 -3.98
CA PRO A 370 20.23 -19.20 -4.45
C PRO A 370 19.02 -18.38 -3.97
N GLU A 371 19.14 -17.76 -2.79
CA GLU A 371 18.09 -16.95 -2.17
C GLU A 371 18.04 -15.54 -2.76
N PHE A 372 19.18 -14.98 -3.17
CA PHE A 372 19.20 -13.78 -4.02
C PHE A 372 18.51 -14.05 -5.35
N GLU A 373 18.85 -15.12 -6.05
CA GLU A 373 18.24 -15.45 -7.35
C GLU A 373 16.75 -15.78 -7.23
N ALA A 374 16.33 -16.41 -6.12
CA ALA A 374 14.92 -16.62 -5.81
C ALA A 374 14.17 -15.31 -5.54
N TYR A 375 14.73 -14.45 -4.69
CA TYR A 375 14.14 -13.14 -4.40
C TYR A 375 14.10 -12.24 -5.64
N TRP A 376 15.17 -12.23 -6.44
CA TRP A 376 15.26 -11.38 -7.63
C TRP A 376 14.24 -11.79 -8.69
N ARG A 377 14.13 -13.10 -9.00
CA ARG A 377 13.07 -13.64 -9.87
C ARG A 377 11.68 -13.22 -9.42
N ASP A 378 11.38 -13.43 -8.14
CA ASP A 378 10.06 -13.17 -7.57
C ASP A 378 9.74 -11.67 -7.49
N LEU A 379 10.76 -10.82 -7.27
CA LEU A 379 10.65 -9.37 -7.35
C LEU A 379 10.36 -8.88 -8.77
N GLN A 380 11.04 -9.42 -9.79
CA GLN A 380 10.73 -9.09 -11.19
C GLN A 380 9.31 -9.55 -11.55
N TRP A 381 8.91 -10.76 -11.15
CA TRP A 381 7.55 -11.25 -11.37
C TRP A 381 6.48 -10.39 -10.67
N ALA A 382 6.72 -9.98 -9.43
CA ALA A 382 5.81 -9.11 -8.67
C ALA A 382 5.70 -7.69 -9.29
N GLN A 383 6.78 -7.19 -9.89
CA GLN A 383 6.76 -5.94 -10.65
C GLN A 383 5.96 -6.08 -11.95
N GLU A 384 6.20 -7.12 -12.75
CA GLU A 384 5.43 -7.36 -13.98
C GLU A 384 3.95 -7.64 -13.69
N TYR A 385 3.63 -8.34 -12.59
CA TYR A 385 2.26 -8.48 -12.11
C TYR A 385 1.63 -7.11 -11.75
N ALA A 386 2.35 -6.25 -11.03
CA ALA A 386 1.89 -4.89 -10.72
C ALA A 386 1.70 -4.05 -11.98
N LYS A 387 2.59 -4.17 -12.98
CA LYS A 387 2.48 -3.51 -14.27
C LYS A 387 1.25 -3.99 -15.05
N MET A 388 1.11 -5.30 -15.24
CA MET A 388 -0.03 -5.90 -15.95
C MET A 388 -1.36 -5.59 -15.27
N ASN A 389 -1.41 -5.54 -13.93
CA ASN A 389 -2.60 -5.13 -13.17
C ASN A 389 -3.07 -3.73 -13.62
N ARG A 390 -2.12 -2.80 -13.75
CA ARG A 390 -2.35 -1.40 -14.15
C ARG A 390 -2.68 -1.28 -15.63
N ASP A 391 -2.03 -2.05 -16.49
CA ASP A 391 -2.30 -2.08 -17.93
C ASP A 391 -3.74 -2.56 -18.22
N VAL A 392 -4.20 -3.61 -17.52
CA VAL A 392 -5.59 -4.10 -17.60
C VAL A 392 -6.60 -3.06 -17.11
N MET A 393 -6.34 -2.40 -15.98
CA MET A 393 -7.18 -1.30 -15.51
C MET A 393 -7.20 -0.11 -16.47
N MET A 394 -6.05 0.28 -17.02
CA MET A 394 -5.95 1.40 -17.94
C MET A 394 -6.71 1.14 -19.24
N ALA A 395 -6.67 -0.09 -19.76
CA ALA A 395 -7.49 -0.49 -20.91
C ALA A 395 -9.00 -0.38 -20.62
N ARG A 396 -9.46 -0.79 -19.44
CA ARG A 396 -10.86 -0.65 -18.99
C ARG A 396 -11.27 0.81 -18.85
N PHE A 397 -10.44 1.60 -18.18
CA PHE A 397 -10.65 3.03 -17.92
C PHE A 397 -10.71 3.83 -19.22
N LYS A 398 -9.73 3.63 -20.11
CA LYS A 398 -9.68 4.21 -21.45
C LYS A 398 -10.95 3.91 -22.26
N ARG A 399 -11.43 2.66 -22.26
CA ARG A 399 -12.68 2.25 -22.92
C ARG A 399 -13.91 3.01 -22.41
N ILE A 400 -13.99 3.30 -21.11
CA ILE A 400 -15.08 4.09 -20.51
C ILE A 400 -15.01 5.56 -20.96
N ILE A 401 -13.81 6.13 -21.02
CA ILE A 401 -13.61 7.51 -21.47
C ILE A 401 -13.89 7.63 -22.97
N GLU A 402 -13.48 6.65 -23.78
CA GLU A 402 -13.82 6.60 -25.22
C GLU A 402 -15.33 6.49 -25.44
N LYS A 403 -16.05 5.67 -24.65
CA LYS A 403 -17.52 5.60 -24.63
C LYS A 403 -18.14 6.99 -24.41
N HIS A 404 -17.71 7.73 -23.39
CA HIS A 404 -18.31 9.01 -23.01
C HIS A 404 -17.85 10.21 -23.86
N ALA A 405 -16.61 10.21 -24.36
CA ALA A 405 -16.03 11.32 -25.12
C ALA A 405 -16.18 11.20 -26.65
N SER A 406 -16.27 9.97 -27.19
CA SER A 406 -16.23 9.71 -28.64
C SER A 406 -17.30 8.73 -29.16
N GLY A 407 -18.20 8.25 -28.28
CA GLY A 407 -19.18 7.21 -28.63
C GLY A 407 -18.58 5.80 -28.73
N GLY A 408 -17.43 5.55 -28.09
CA GLY A 408 -16.74 4.26 -28.08
C GLY A 408 -15.76 4.03 -29.24
N LYS A 409 -15.40 5.08 -29.99
CA LYS A 409 -14.34 4.98 -31.01
C LYS A 409 -12.99 4.80 -30.33
N VAL A 410 -12.28 3.74 -30.69
CA VAL A 410 -10.92 3.47 -30.19
C VAL A 410 -9.97 4.53 -30.72
N THR A 411 -9.17 5.08 -29.82
CA THR A 411 -8.14 6.10 -30.07
C THR A 411 -6.77 5.61 -29.60
N LYS A 412 -5.70 6.23 -30.10
CA LYS A 412 -4.35 6.06 -29.54
C LYS A 412 -4.08 7.16 -28.50
N PRO A 413 -3.49 6.84 -27.33
CA PRO A 413 -2.96 7.86 -26.42
C PRO A 413 -1.93 8.77 -27.11
N LEU A 414 -1.79 10.00 -26.61
CA LEU A 414 -0.77 10.95 -27.08
C LEU A 414 0.58 10.75 -26.38
N LEU A 415 0.54 10.26 -25.14
CA LEU A 415 1.69 9.92 -24.30
C LEU A 415 1.22 8.90 -23.24
N GLU A 416 2.11 8.01 -22.81
CA GLU A 416 1.83 6.96 -21.81
C GLU A 416 2.99 6.92 -20.81
N VAL A 417 2.72 6.81 -19.50
CA VAL A 417 3.74 6.95 -18.45
C VAL A 417 3.49 5.91 -17.34
N ASN A 418 4.41 4.97 -17.13
CA ASN A 418 4.18 3.85 -16.23
C ASN A 418 5.37 3.66 -15.27
N CYS A 419 5.27 4.21 -14.06
CA CYS A 419 6.36 4.18 -13.07
C CYS A 419 6.07 3.25 -11.89
N HIS A 420 7.14 2.64 -11.36
CA HIS A 420 7.14 2.03 -10.03
C HIS A 420 7.72 3.03 -9.03
N HIS A 421 7.34 2.91 -7.76
CA HIS A 421 7.90 3.71 -6.67
C HIS A 421 8.47 2.90 -5.49
N ASN A 422 8.16 1.60 -5.41
CA ASN A 422 8.71 0.65 -4.45
C ASN A 422 9.26 -0.54 -5.26
N TYR A 423 10.56 -0.55 -5.52
CA TYR A 423 11.21 -1.55 -6.37
C TYR A 423 12.74 -1.55 -6.24
N ALA A 424 13.41 -2.55 -6.80
CA ALA A 424 14.85 -2.54 -7.02
C ALA A 424 15.19 -3.04 -8.44
N VAL A 425 16.23 -2.46 -9.02
CA VAL A 425 16.66 -2.69 -10.41
C VAL A 425 18.19 -2.55 -10.51
N LYS A 426 18.84 -3.28 -11.43
CA LYS A 426 20.26 -3.09 -11.74
C LYS A 426 20.43 -1.90 -12.66
N GLU A 427 21.28 -0.94 -12.28
CA GLU A 427 21.62 0.24 -13.08
C GLU A 427 23.14 0.51 -13.00
N VAL A 428 23.68 1.22 -13.99
CA VAL A 428 25.08 1.67 -13.96
C VAL A 428 25.13 3.10 -13.43
N HIS A 429 25.79 3.30 -12.28
CA HIS A 429 25.98 4.61 -11.65
C HIS A 429 27.45 4.82 -11.31
N PHE A 430 27.96 6.04 -11.52
CA PHE A 430 29.37 6.40 -11.30
C PHE A 430 30.40 5.43 -11.93
N GLY A 431 30.02 4.75 -13.02
CA GLY A 431 30.86 3.80 -13.75
C GLY A 431 30.74 2.32 -13.33
N GLU A 432 29.90 1.97 -12.35
CA GLU A 432 29.77 0.59 -11.86
C GLU A 432 28.31 0.09 -11.87
N GLU A 433 28.11 -1.22 -12.06
CA GLU A 433 26.81 -1.86 -11.89
C GLU A 433 26.43 -1.93 -10.41
N VAL A 434 25.24 -1.42 -10.08
CA VAL A 434 24.69 -1.42 -8.72
C VAL A 434 23.22 -1.75 -8.72
N ILE A 435 22.74 -2.29 -7.60
CA ILE A 435 21.31 -2.51 -7.37
C ILE A 435 20.75 -1.22 -6.77
N VAL A 436 19.94 -0.49 -7.53
CA VAL A 436 19.27 0.73 -7.06
C VAL A 436 17.91 0.34 -6.50
N THR A 437 17.78 0.39 -5.18
CA THR A 437 16.51 0.26 -4.46
C THR A 437 15.86 1.64 -4.36
N ARG A 438 14.61 1.77 -4.79
CA ARG A 438 13.79 2.98 -4.66
C ARG A 438 12.55 2.66 -3.83
N LYS A 439 12.30 3.45 -2.79
CA LYS A 439 11.14 3.32 -1.91
C LYS A 439 10.47 4.67 -1.74
N GLY A 440 9.23 4.79 -2.22
CA GLY A 440 8.59 6.09 -2.44
C GLY A 440 9.41 7.01 -3.36
N ALA A 441 10.08 6.46 -4.38
CA ALA A 441 10.89 7.26 -5.30
C ALA A 441 10.81 6.69 -6.73
N VAL A 442 10.82 7.58 -7.74
CA VAL A 442 10.65 7.25 -9.16
C VAL A 442 11.98 7.47 -9.90
N ARG A 443 12.27 6.68 -10.94
CA ARG A 443 13.45 6.88 -11.82
C ARG A 443 13.24 8.10 -12.73
N ALA A 444 14.29 8.89 -12.85
CA ALA A 444 14.36 10.18 -13.53
C ALA A 444 15.72 10.33 -14.25
N GLN A 445 16.11 9.33 -15.06
CA GLN A 445 17.22 9.51 -16.02
C GLN A 445 16.83 10.57 -17.06
N GLN A 446 17.81 11.09 -17.80
CA GLN A 446 17.53 12.12 -18.80
C GLN A 446 16.45 11.62 -19.77
N ASP A 447 15.43 12.43 -19.97
CA ASP A 447 14.26 12.18 -20.81
C ASP A 447 13.25 11.10 -20.33
N ASP A 448 13.45 10.43 -19.20
CA ASP A 448 12.45 9.53 -18.58
C ASP A 448 11.17 10.30 -18.22
N TYR A 449 9.99 9.72 -18.46
CA TYR A 449 8.73 10.28 -17.95
C TYR A 449 8.37 9.71 -16.58
N GLY A 450 8.04 10.60 -15.62
CA GLY A 450 7.58 10.27 -14.27
C GLY A 450 6.22 10.88 -13.94
N ILE A 451 5.62 10.43 -12.83
CA ILE A 451 4.34 10.91 -12.31
C ILE A 451 4.52 11.29 -10.84
N ILE A 452 4.26 12.56 -10.50
CA ILE A 452 4.26 13.06 -9.12
C ILE A 452 2.81 13.40 -8.73
N PRO A 453 2.06 12.45 -8.13
CA PRO A 453 0.69 12.69 -7.71
C PRO A 453 0.59 13.64 -6.51
N GLY A 454 -0.38 14.54 -6.58
CA GLY A 454 -0.87 15.27 -5.42
C GLY A 454 -1.76 14.42 -4.52
N SER A 455 -2.40 15.09 -3.57
CA SER A 455 -3.54 14.59 -2.80
C SER A 455 -4.87 14.88 -3.51
N MET A 456 -5.97 14.22 -3.10
CA MET A 456 -7.26 14.27 -3.79
C MET A 456 -7.87 15.69 -3.81
N GLY A 457 -7.61 16.47 -4.85
CA GLY A 457 -8.03 17.86 -5.02
C GLY A 457 -6.88 18.82 -5.36
N ALA A 458 -5.63 18.38 -5.13
CA ALA A 458 -4.43 19.11 -5.49
C ALA A 458 -4.08 18.98 -6.99
N LYS A 459 -2.94 19.56 -7.39
CA LYS A 459 -2.34 19.29 -8.70
C LYS A 459 -1.56 17.99 -8.67
N SER A 460 -1.54 17.29 -9.80
CA SER A 460 -0.59 16.21 -10.05
C SER A 460 0.30 16.59 -11.24
N TYR A 461 1.52 16.09 -11.29
CA TYR A 461 2.50 16.49 -12.30
C TYR A 461 2.98 15.31 -13.12
N ILE A 462 3.04 15.51 -14.43
CA ILE A 462 3.80 14.64 -15.33
C ILE A 462 5.12 15.34 -15.57
N VAL A 463 6.21 14.62 -15.34
CA VAL A 463 7.55 15.19 -15.29
C VAL A 463 8.49 14.46 -16.24
N LYS A 464 9.58 15.14 -16.61
CA LYS A 464 10.71 14.56 -17.35
C LYS A 464 11.94 14.53 -16.45
N GLY A 465 12.67 13.43 -16.42
CA GLY A 465 13.92 13.31 -15.67
C GLY A 465 15.06 14.12 -16.31
N LYS A 466 15.91 14.70 -15.44
CA LYS A 466 17.12 15.44 -15.84
C LYS A 466 18.41 14.63 -15.71
N GLY A 467 18.34 13.41 -15.17
CA GLY A 467 19.52 12.53 -15.03
C GLY A 467 20.52 12.95 -13.95
N CYS A 468 20.06 13.60 -12.88
CA CYS A 468 20.91 13.96 -11.74
C CYS A 468 21.58 12.71 -11.14
N THR A 469 22.91 12.65 -11.23
CA THR A 469 23.74 11.54 -10.74
C THR A 469 23.64 11.36 -9.22
N GLU A 470 23.52 12.46 -8.50
CA GLU A 470 23.48 12.54 -7.05
C GLU A 470 22.16 12.00 -6.48
N SER A 471 21.06 11.95 -7.25
CA SER A 471 19.83 11.23 -6.86
C SER A 471 19.78 9.78 -7.36
N PHE A 472 20.89 9.25 -7.90
CA PHE A 472 20.91 8.01 -8.71
C PHE A 472 19.86 8.05 -9.82
N CYS A 473 19.77 9.21 -10.49
CA CYS A 473 18.77 9.53 -11.49
C CYS A 473 17.35 9.18 -11.02
N SER A 474 16.92 9.83 -9.94
CA SER A 474 15.62 9.62 -9.29
C SER A 474 14.95 10.94 -8.88
N CYS A 475 13.66 10.85 -8.56
CA CYS A 475 12.82 11.93 -8.03
C CYS A 475 11.77 11.39 -7.04
N SER A 476 10.94 12.28 -6.47
CA SER A 476 9.83 11.93 -5.57
C SER A 476 8.79 10.98 -6.19
N HIS A 477 7.88 10.41 -5.37
CA HIS A 477 6.73 9.62 -5.84
C HIS A 477 5.36 10.24 -5.55
N GLY A 478 5.31 11.46 -5.00
CA GLY A 478 4.09 12.20 -4.69
C GLY A 478 4.35 13.30 -3.66
N ALA A 479 3.28 13.84 -3.07
CA ALA A 479 3.40 14.91 -2.05
C ALA A 479 4.07 14.48 -0.72
N GLY A 480 3.93 13.21 -0.31
CA GLY A 480 4.22 12.79 1.06
C GLY A 480 3.21 13.34 2.09
N ARG A 481 3.07 12.67 3.24
CA ARG A 481 2.04 13.00 4.24
C ARG A 481 2.57 13.91 5.35
N LEU A 482 1.81 14.96 5.70
CA LEU A 482 2.00 15.76 6.92
C LEU A 482 1.27 15.16 8.11
N LEU A 483 0.10 14.53 7.86
CA LEU A 483 -0.76 13.95 8.88
C LEU A 483 -0.95 12.46 8.62
N SER A 484 -0.93 11.65 9.68
CA SER A 484 -1.46 10.28 9.61
C SER A 484 -2.92 10.30 9.15
N ARG A 485 -3.41 9.18 8.61
CA ARG A 485 -4.80 9.04 8.15
C ARG A 485 -5.81 9.49 9.20
N ASN A 486 -5.54 9.06 10.42
CA ASN A 486 -6.27 9.40 11.64
C ASN A 486 -6.17 10.88 12.03
N LYS A 487 -4.96 11.45 12.01
CA LYS A 487 -4.80 12.88 12.34
C LYS A 487 -5.49 13.78 11.29
N ALA A 488 -5.61 13.33 10.04
CA ALA A 488 -6.46 14.01 9.05
C ALA A 488 -7.97 13.89 9.39
N LYS A 489 -8.45 12.66 9.64
CA LYS A 489 -9.86 12.37 9.98
C LYS A 489 -10.37 13.06 11.26
N ASN A 490 -9.48 13.46 12.18
CA ASN A 490 -9.85 14.21 13.39
C ASN A 490 -9.61 15.74 13.31
N VAL A 491 -8.96 16.23 12.25
CA VAL A 491 -8.68 17.66 12.05
C VAL A 491 -9.62 18.29 11.01
N TYR A 492 -10.10 17.51 10.04
CA TYR A 492 -10.93 18.02 8.94
C TYR A 492 -12.35 17.45 8.94
N THR A 493 -13.30 18.30 8.57
CA THR A 493 -14.73 17.97 8.45
C THR A 493 -15.12 17.52 7.04
N LEU A 494 -16.36 17.03 6.88
CA LEU A 494 -16.94 16.80 5.56
C LEU A 494 -17.09 18.10 4.76
N ASP A 495 -17.34 19.24 5.41
CA ASP A 495 -17.37 20.55 4.75
C ASP A 495 -15.98 20.97 4.27
N ASP A 496 -14.93 20.70 5.05
CA ASP A 496 -13.54 20.87 4.60
C ASP A 496 -13.22 19.97 3.40
N LEU A 497 -13.69 18.73 3.38
CA LEU A 497 -13.53 17.83 2.23
C LEU A 497 -14.23 18.39 1.00
N ILE A 498 -15.51 18.76 1.11
CA ILE A 498 -16.30 19.32 -0.01
C ILE A 498 -15.61 20.57 -0.57
N LYS A 499 -15.15 21.47 0.31
CA LYS A 499 -14.44 22.71 -0.02
C LYS A 499 -13.06 22.46 -0.65
N GLN A 500 -12.24 21.56 -0.10
CA GLN A 500 -10.91 21.24 -0.63
C GLN A 500 -10.98 20.38 -1.91
N THR A 501 -12.14 19.80 -2.24
CA THR A 501 -12.39 19.02 -3.45
C THR A 501 -13.41 19.67 -4.39
N GLU A 502 -13.56 20.99 -4.32
CA GLU A 502 -14.46 21.76 -5.17
C GLU A 502 -14.03 21.67 -6.65
N GLY A 503 -15.00 21.40 -7.53
CA GLY A 503 -14.75 21.14 -8.95
C GLY A 503 -14.20 19.73 -9.27
N VAL A 504 -14.17 18.80 -8.30
CA VAL A 504 -13.80 17.39 -8.50
C VAL A 504 -15.01 16.48 -8.22
N GLU A 505 -15.42 15.65 -9.19
CA GLU A 505 -16.37 14.57 -8.96
C GLU A 505 -15.64 13.40 -8.25
N CYS A 506 -15.87 13.27 -6.96
CA CYS A 506 -15.39 12.15 -6.16
C CYS A 506 -16.45 11.77 -5.12
N ARG A 507 -16.21 10.69 -4.37
CA ARG A 507 -16.98 10.42 -3.15
C ARG A 507 -16.84 11.61 -2.18
N LYS A 508 -17.95 11.99 -1.53
CA LYS A 508 -18.04 13.11 -0.57
C LYS A 508 -18.63 12.55 0.73
N ASP A 509 -17.87 11.71 1.39
CA ASP A 509 -18.28 10.97 2.59
C ASP A 509 -17.10 10.79 3.57
N GLU A 510 -17.39 10.39 4.81
CA GLU A 510 -16.35 10.26 5.85
C GLU A 510 -15.31 9.19 5.53
N GLU A 511 -15.63 8.23 4.65
CA GLU A 511 -14.70 7.15 4.27
C GLU A 511 -13.41 7.68 3.65
N VAL A 512 -13.46 8.75 2.84
CA VAL A 512 -12.30 9.30 2.12
C VAL A 512 -11.61 10.48 2.84
N LEU A 513 -12.05 10.87 4.04
CA LEU A 513 -11.49 12.00 4.80
C LEU A 513 -10.00 11.85 5.16
N ASP A 514 -9.46 10.64 5.22
CA ASP A 514 -8.04 10.42 5.51
C ASP A 514 -7.12 10.78 4.33
N GLU A 515 -7.67 11.01 3.15
CA GLU A 515 -6.94 11.28 1.90
C GLU A 515 -7.24 12.71 1.37
N ILE A 516 -7.83 13.56 2.21
CA ILE A 516 -8.11 15.00 1.98
C ILE A 516 -6.82 15.81 1.71
N PRO A 517 -6.84 16.89 0.89
CA PRO A 517 -5.64 17.64 0.52
C PRO A 517 -4.74 18.11 1.66
N GLY A 518 -5.30 18.71 2.71
CA GLY A 518 -4.56 19.22 3.87
C GLY A 518 -3.79 18.16 4.68
N ALA A 519 -3.98 16.87 4.42
CA ALA A 519 -3.21 15.81 5.06
C ALA A 519 -1.78 15.61 4.49
N TYR A 520 -1.44 16.28 3.38
CA TYR A 520 -0.22 16.08 2.60
C TYR A 520 0.66 17.35 2.54
N LYS A 521 1.95 17.21 2.22
CA LYS A 521 2.81 18.40 1.97
C LYS A 521 2.23 19.15 0.75
N PRO A 522 2.37 20.49 0.65
CA PRO A 522 2.02 21.21 -0.57
C PRO A 522 2.81 20.65 -1.75
N ILE A 523 2.12 20.15 -2.78
CA ILE A 523 2.78 19.48 -3.91
C ILE A 523 3.69 20.45 -4.68
N GLU A 524 3.35 21.74 -4.71
CA GLU A 524 4.20 22.82 -5.22
C GLU A 524 5.53 22.94 -4.47
N GLN A 525 5.57 22.73 -3.16
CA GLN A 525 6.82 22.74 -2.39
C GLN A 525 7.70 21.57 -2.81
N VAL A 526 7.13 20.36 -2.86
CA VAL A 526 7.80 19.15 -3.33
C VAL A 526 8.35 19.34 -4.75
N MET A 527 7.60 19.96 -5.66
CA MET A 527 8.07 20.24 -7.02
C MET A 527 9.20 21.29 -7.07
N ASN A 528 9.10 22.37 -6.29
CA ASN A 528 10.14 23.41 -6.23
C ASN A 528 11.49 22.85 -5.72
N GLN A 529 11.43 21.93 -4.76
CA GLN A 529 12.59 21.28 -4.12
C GLN A 529 13.35 20.28 -5.02
N GLN A 530 12.83 19.95 -6.21
CA GLN A 530 13.44 19.00 -7.16
C GLN A 530 13.57 19.56 -8.59
N THR A 531 13.69 20.88 -8.70
CA THR A 531 13.84 21.61 -9.98
C THR A 531 15.15 21.30 -10.71
N ASP A 532 16.11 20.66 -10.04
CA ASP A 532 17.32 20.05 -10.59
C ASP A 532 17.11 18.59 -11.07
N LEU A 533 16.24 17.83 -10.39
CA LEU A 533 15.98 16.42 -10.70
C LEU A 533 15.06 16.24 -11.91
N VAL A 534 14.08 17.14 -12.08
CA VAL A 534 13.03 17.02 -13.12
C VAL A 534 12.61 18.34 -13.78
N GLU A 535 11.99 18.22 -14.95
CA GLU A 535 11.23 19.24 -15.67
C GLU A 535 9.72 18.92 -15.60
N VAL A 536 8.84 19.93 -15.57
CA VAL A 536 7.39 19.72 -15.63
C VAL A 536 6.93 19.67 -17.09
N VAL A 537 6.37 18.53 -17.51
CA VAL A 537 5.81 18.31 -18.85
C VAL A 537 4.33 18.69 -18.90
N ALA A 538 3.58 18.38 -17.84
CA ALA A 538 2.19 18.79 -17.70
C ALA A 538 1.81 18.98 -16.23
N THR A 539 1.11 20.08 -15.94
CA THR A 539 0.42 20.29 -14.66
C THR A 539 -1.02 19.81 -14.84
N LEU A 540 -1.44 18.81 -14.06
CA LEU A 540 -2.76 18.19 -14.13
C LEU A 540 -3.65 18.68 -12.98
N LYS A 541 -4.90 19.09 -13.30
CA LYS A 541 -5.99 19.23 -12.32
C LYS A 541 -6.95 18.05 -12.48
N GLN A 542 -7.21 17.33 -11.39
CA GLN A 542 -8.23 16.27 -11.38
C GLN A 542 -9.65 16.83 -11.49
N VAL A 543 -10.51 16.11 -12.21
CA VAL A 543 -11.96 16.40 -12.37
C VAL A 543 -12.84 15.20 -12.02
N VAL A 544 -12.28 13.98 -12.03
CA VAL A 544 -12.88 12.79 -11.39
C VAL A 544 -11.83 12.14 -10.50
N CYS A 545 -12.21 11.70 -9.30
CA CYS A 545 -11.42 10.78 -8.48
C CYS A 545 -12.30 9.66 -7.91
N VAL A 546 -11.92 8.42 -8.20
CA VAL A 546 -12.40 7.20 -7.55
C VAL A 546 -11.35 6.80 -6.52
N LYS A 547 -11.73 6.62 -5.26
CA LYS A 547 -10.86 6.06 -4.21
C LYS A 547 -11.07 4.54 -4.09
N GLY A 548 -10.02 3.87 -3.64
CA GLY A 548 -10.00 2.41 -3.47
C GLY A 548 -10.46 1.92 -2.10
#